data_AF-A0A2U3LKS8-F1
#
_entry.id   AF-A0A2U3LKS8-F1
#
_cell.length_a   1.000
_cell.length_b   1.000
_cell.length_c   1.000
_cell.angle_alpha   90.00
_cell.angle_beta   90.00
_cell.angle_gamma   90.00
#
_symmetry.space_group_name_H-M   'P 1'
#
loop_
_entity.id
_entity.type
_entity.pdbx_description
1 polymer ?
#
loop_
_entity_poly.entity_id
_entity_poly.type
_entity_poly.pdbx_seq_one_letter_code
_entity_poly.pdbx_strand_id
1 'polypeptide(L)' 'MPNPNSQGGEAPSLLHASDDYTKEEVIKIIQNGKAPPVEDTAKPAPPLYMPQWKSVLTDEDIHRIADYLWSLQKKKDAW' A
#
# COMPACT_ATOMS: atom_id res chain seq x y z
N MET A 1 4.76 -11.00 0.08
CA MET A 1 5.46 -11.33 -1.20
C MET A 1 6.90 -10.84 -1.08
N PRO A 2 7.92 -11.63 -1.44
CA PRO A 2 9.31 -11.22 -1.28
C PRO A 2 9.63 -9.94 -2.07
N ASN A 3 10.30 -9.01 -1.40
CA ASN A 3 10.82 -7.77 -1.99
C ASN A 3 12.23 -7.51 -1.44
N PRO A 4 13.28 -8.08 -2.06
CA PRO A 4 14.64 -7.97 -1.56
C PRO A 4 15.08 -6.51 -1.37
N ASN A 5 15.84 -6.25 -0.30
CA ASN A 5 16.33 -4.93 0.11
C ASN A 5 15.24 -3.91 0.52
N SER A 6 13.95 -4.25 0.53
CA SER A 6 12.95 -3.40 1.22
C SER A 6 13.02 -3.64 2.72
N GLN A 7 12.77 -2.61 3.53
CA GLN A 7 12.58 -2.83 4.97
C GLN A 7 11.48 -3.87 5.23
N GLY A 8 11.79 -4.90 6.02
CA GLY A 8 10.91 -6.04 6.26
C GLY A 8 10.93 -7.12 5.17
N GLY A 9 11.70 -6.95 4.09
CA GLY A 9 11.94 -7.95 3.04
C GLY A 9 10.71 -8.35 2.21
N GLU A 10 9.55 -7.76 2.45
CA GLU A 10 8.29 -8.13 1.83
C GLU A 10 7.40 -6.94 1.47
N ALA A 11 6.57 -7.12 0.45
CA ALA A 11 5.47 -6.22 0.16
C ALA A 11 4.39 -6.29 1.26
N PRO A 12 3.89 -5.14 1.75
CA PRO A 12 2.85 -5.12 2.78
C PRO A 12 1.53 -5.70 2.27
N SER A 13 0.77 -6.31 3.18
CA SER A 13 -0.58 -6.82 2.89
C SER A 13 -1.59 -5.69 2.84
N LEU A 14 -2.45 -5.67 1.81
CA LEU A 14 -3.54 -4.70 1.71
C LEU A 14 -4.66 -4.94 2.75
N LEU A 15 -4.74 -6.13 3.34
CA LEU A 15 -5.72 -6.46 4.38
C LEU A 15 -5.50 -5.66 5.67
N HIS A 16 -4.24 -5.31 5.94
CA HIS A 16 -3.81 -4.57 7.13
C HIS A 16 -3.57 -3.09 6.84
N ALA A 17 -4.03 -2.58 5.69
CA ALA A 17 -3.78 -1.19 5.31
C ALA A 17 -4.31 -0.17 6.35
N SER A 18 -5.39 -0.48 7.08
CA SER A 18 -5.87 0.37 8.19
C SER A 18 -4.99 0.39 9.42
N ASP A 19 -4.21 -0.68 9.62
CA ASP A 19 -3.47 -0.85 10.87
C ASP A 19 -2.32 0.15 10.90
N ASP A 20 -1.77 0.46 9.73
CA ASP A 20 -0.60 1.33 9.54
C ASP A 20 -0.93 2.68 8.88
N TYR A 21 -2.10 2.84 8.24
CA TYR A 21 -2.45 4.05 7.47
C TYR A 21 -3.87 4.51 7.70
N THR A 22 -4.05 5.84 7.67
CA THR A 22 -5.34 6.48 7.48
C THR A 22 -5.85 6.27 6.05
N LYS A 23 -7.16 6.43 5.86
CA LYS A 23 -7.78 6.29 4.54
C LYS A 23 -7.27 7.31 3.55
N GLU A 24 -7.06 8.54 4.02
CA GLU A 24 -6.50 9.63 3.24
C GLU A 24 -5.06 9.36 2.80
N GLU A 25 -4.26 8.72 3.66
CA GLU A 25 -2.91 8.28 3.30
C GLU A 25 -2.94 7.18 2.25
N VAL A 26 -3.84 6.21 2.36
CA VAL A 26 -4.01 5.15 1.34
C VAL A 26 -4.41 5.75 0.00
N ILE A 27 -5.34 6.72 -0.02
CA ILE A 27 -5.72 7.44 -1.25
C ILE A 27 -4.48 8.11 -1.87
N LYS A 28 -3.68 8.83 -1.08
CA LYS A 28 -2.46 9.49 -1.56
C LYS A 28 -1.42 8.50 -2.08
N ILE A 29 -1.29 7.33 -1.44
CA ILE A 29 -0.40 6.25 -1.86
C ILE A 29 -0.87 5.66 -3.19
N ILE A 30 -2.17 5.41 -3.38
CA ILE A 30 -2.72 4.91 -4.65
C ILE A 30 -2.50 5.97 -5.76
N GLN A 31 -2.78 7.24 -5.47
CA GLN A 31 -2.60 8.32 -6.43
C GLN A 31 -1.15 8.46 -6.89
N ASN A 32 -0.19 8.49 -5.96
CA ASN A 32 1.20 8.86 -6.26
C ASN A 32 2.16 7.66 -6.38
N GLY A 33 1.72 6.48 -6.00
CA GLY A 33 2.58 5.33 -5.81
C GLY A 33 3.40 5.45 -4.52
N LYS A 34 4.17 4.38 -4.24
CA LYS A 34 5.08 4.31 -3.09
C LYS A 34 6.22 3.35 -3.38
N ALA A 35 7.44 3.84 -3.26
CA ALA A 35 8.62 2.99 -3.15
C ALA A 35 8.81 2.60 -1.68
N PRO A 36 9.13 1.32 -1.38
CA PRO A 36 9.45 0.93 -0.02
C PRO A 36 10.79 1.54 0.41
N PRO A 37 10.98 1.86 1.71
CA PRO A 37 12.28 2.22 2.24
C PRO A 37 13.30 1.10 2.03
N VAL A 38 14.54 1.46 1.74
CA VAL A 38 15.63 0.50 1.57
C VAL A 38 16.17 0.06 2.94
N GLU A 39 16.55 -1.21 3.04
CA GLU A 39 17.22 -1.75 4.22
C GLU A 39 18.73 -1.45 4.20
N ASP A 40 19.35 -1.59 3.02
CA ASP A 40 20.78 -1.37 2.81
C ASP A 40 21.01 -0.49 1.57
N THR A 41 21.69 0.63 1.77
CA THR A 41 22.00 1.61 0.70
C THR A 41 23.07 1.14 -0.28
N ALA A 42 23.84 0.10 0.07
CA ALA A 42 24.85 -0.49 -0.81
C ALA A 42 24.28 -1.57 -1.76
N LYS A 43 23.05 -2.03 -1.51
CA LYS A 43 22.36 -3.03 -2.35
C LYS A 43 21.50 -2.36 -3.42
N PRO A 44 21.18 -3.07 -4.52
CA PRO A 44 20.21 -2.60 -5.51
C PRO A 44 18.86 -2.23 -4.86
N ALA A 45 18.17 -1.26 -5.46
CA ALA A 45 16.85 -0.85 -4.99
C ALA A 45 15.85 -2.03 -5.01
N PRO A 46 14.85 -2.03 -4.10
CA PRO A 46 13.83 -3.06 -4.07
C PRO A 46 13.12 -3.18 -5.42
N PRO A 47 13.00 -4.40 -5.99
CA PRO A 47 12.44 -4.58 -7.33
C PRO A 47 10.93 -4.29 -7.39
N LEU A 48 10.23 -4.41 -6.27
CA LEU A 48 8.79 -4.18 -6.20
C LEU A 48 8.48 -2.83 -5.55
N TYR A 49 7.73 -2.02 -6.29
CA TYR A 49 7.19 -0.74 -5.84
C TYR A 49 5.73 -0.64 -6.26
N MET A 50 4.98 0.25 -5.62
CA MET A 50 3.62 0.58 -6.04
C MET A 50 3.68 1.73 -7.05
N PRO A 51 3.23 1.53 -8.31
CA PRO A 51 3.20 2.61 -9.29
C PRO A 51 2.12 3.65 -8.93
N GLN A 52 2.19 4.81 -9.56
CA GLN A 52 1.13 5.82 -9.49
C GLN A 52 -0.08 5.37 -10.32
N TRP A 53 -1.29 5.47 -9.75
CA TRP A 53 -2.53 5.09 -10.43
C TRP A 53 -3.37 6.28 -10.91
N LYS A 54 -3.03 7.51 -10.50
CA LYS A 54 -3.77 8.72 -10.90
C LYS A 54 -3.77 9.02 -12.42
N SER A 55 -2.88 8.39 -13.18
CA SER A 55 -2.82 8.53 -14.64
C SER A 55 -3.75 7.55 -15.37
N VAL A 56 -4.27 6.53 -14.68
CA VAL A 56 -5.06 5.44 -15.26
C VAL A 56 -6.42 5.25 -14.58
N LEU A 57 -6.59 5.71 -13.35
CA LEU A 57 -7.84 5.67 -12.60
C LEU A 57 -8.37 7.09 -12.37
N THR A 58 -9.70 7.22 -12.36
CA THR A 58 -10.35 8.46 -11.93
C THR A 58 -10.21 8.65 -10.43
N ASP A 59 -10.33 9.89 -9.96
CA ASP A 59 -10.31 10.18 -8.53
C ASP A 59 -11.45 9.43 -7.79
N GLU A 60 -12.63 9.35 -8.40
CA GLU A 60 -13.77 8.59 -7.89
C GLU A 60 -13.45 7.10 -7.73
N ASP A 61 -12.79 6.48 -8.72
CA ASP A 61 -12.40 5.07 -8.65
C ASP A 61 -11.35 4.82 -7.56
N ILE A 62 -10.41 5.75 -7.37
CA ILE A 62 -9.42 5.67 -6.30
C ILE A 62 -10.12 5.71 -4.93
N HIS A 63 -11.10 6.60 -4.75
CA HIS A 63 -11.89 6.65 -3.52
C HIS A 63 -12.69 5.37 -3.29
N ARG A 64 -13.32 4.81 -4.34
CA ARG A 64 -14.02 3.52 -4.28
C ARG A 64 -13.10 2.36 -3.90
N ILE A 65 -11.87 2.35 -4.41
CA ILE A 65 -10.88 1.34 -4.04
C ILE A 65 -10.51 1.49 -2.56
N ALA A 66 -10.27 2.72 -2.09
CA ALA A 66 -10.00 2.96 -0.68
C ALA A 66 -11.18 2.54 0.21
N ASP A 67 -12.42 2.84 -0.18
CA ASP A 67 -13.65 2.37 0.47
C ASP A 67 -13.69 0.84 0.53
N TYR A 68 -13.38 0.18 -0.58
CA TYR A 68 -13.36 -1.27 -0.66
C TYR A 68 -12.30 -1.86 0.29
N LEU A 69 -11.08 -1.32 0.32
CA LEU A 69 -10.03 -1.75 1.25
C LEU A 69 -10.48 -1.61 2.71
N TRP A 70 -11.17 -0.53 3.07
CA TRP A 70 -11.77 -0.37 4.40
C TRP A 70 -12.91 -1.37 4.66
N SER A 71 -13.70 -1.70 3.65
CA SER A 71 -14.77 -2.70 3.78
C SER A 71 -14.23 -4.12 4.01
N LEU A 72 -12.99 -4.41 3.55
CA LEU A 72 -12.33 -5.70 3.72
C LEU A 72 -11.79 -5.91 5.13
N GLN A 73 -11.64 -4.85 5.92
CA GLN A 73 -11.18 -4.90 7.31
C GLN A 73 -12.26 -5.43 8.27
N LYS A 74 -13.17 -6.30 7.78
CA LYS A 74 -14.34 -6.75 8.54
C LYS A 74 -13.92 -7.26 9.92
N LYS A 75 -14.42 -6.50 10.90
CA LYS A 75 -14.68 -6.79 12.31
C LYS A 75 -13.82 -7.93 12.86
N LYS A 76 -12.86 -7.58 13.73
CA LYS A 76 -12.55 -8.45 14.88
C LYS A 76 -13.89 -8.97 15.38
N ASP A 77 -14.19 -10.25 15.16
CA ASP A 77 -15.29 -10.90 15.83
C ASP A 77 -15.06 -10.63 17.30
N ALA A 78 -15.92 -9.80 17.87
CA ALA A 78 -15.93 -9.51 19.29
C ALA A 78 -16.42 -10.80 19.96
N TRP A 79 -15.46 -11.63 20.34
CA TRP A 79 -15.64 -12.75 21.24
C TRP A 79 -14.83 -12.50 22.49
#